data_AF-A0A1G1QAB1-F1
#
_entry.id   AF-A0A1G1QAB1-F1
#
_cell.length_a   1.000
_cell.length_b   1.000
_cell.length_c   1.000
_cell.angle_alpha   90.00
_cell.angle_beta   90.00
_cell.angle_gamma   90.00
#
_symmetry.space_group_name_H-M   'P 1'
#
loop_
_entity.id
_entity.type
_entity.pdbx_description
1 polymer ?
#
loop_
_entity_poly.entity_id
_entity_poly.type
_entity_poly.pdbx_seq_one_letter_code
_entity_poly.pdbx_strand_id
1 'polypeptide(L)'
;MKIISIANQKGGCGKTTTAINLASALGVNGKKVLLIDLDPQAHATLGLNVESQDSIYNVISKLTPRKLKIEDIIKPVEDNFDIVPSNILVGTLEQELSDEIGRELKLYEVVSGIRKKYDYILIDCPPSLGILTVNSIRVSDEVMVPVETSRFSMQGVDHIMDIINLIRERLYHQVKCKILITMFDSRLRHSFSMLGAFKEKFGTLLYDTIIHVNVKLKESVVIGKTVAAFDKYCRGSKDYNSLSKEIIFLDSQNEEEQELAQERSVFRPLSNKMKETVKAEAKQFYVTRFAIEAPEARTVYVTGSFNDWSLNDTCRLNSVNGNWFVDIPLKPGVYEYQFIVDGVWKEDPANCRKERNPYGDDNSLIEVTADQAINV
;
A
#
# COMPACT_ATOMS: atom_id res chain seq x y z
N MET A 1 10.34 -0.16 14.59
CA MET A 1 9.40 -1.29 14.68
C MET A 1 8.33 -1.10 13.63
N LYS A 2 8.11 -2.10 12.77
CA LYS A 2 7.10 -2.08 11.71
C LYS A 2 6.11 -3.25 11.86
N ILE A 3 4.82 -2.98 11.72
CA ILE A 3 3.75 -3.98 11.80
C ILE A 3 3.17 -4.22 10.40
N ILE A 4 3.16 -5.47 9.95
CA ILE A 4 2.72 -5.86 8.61
C ILE A 4 1.60 -6.90 8.70
N SER A 5 0.40 -6.54 8.28
CA SER A 5 -0.71 -7.50 8.11
C SER A 5 -0.59 -8.21 6.77
N ILE A 6 -0.73 -9.53 6.75
CA ILE A 6 -0.73 -10.33 5.54
C ILE A 6 -2.18 -10.76 5.25
N ALA A 7 -2.85 -10.04 4.35
CA ALA A 7 -4.30 -10.13 4.17
C ALA A 7 -4.70 -10.28 2.70
N ASN A 8 -5.67 -11.16 2.46
CA ASN A 8 -6.35 -11.36 1.18
C ASN A 8 -7.57 -12.27 1.41
N GLN A 9 -8.72 -11.91 0.84
CA GLN A 9 -9.95 -12.69 0.92
C GLN A 9 -9.82 -14.09 0.30
N LYS A 10 -8.97 -14.22 -0.72
CA LYS A 10 -8.80 -15.50 -1.41
C LYS A 10 -8.06 -16.50 -0.53
N GLY A 11 -8.68 -17.66 -0.28
CA GLY A 11 -7.99 -18.82 0.30
C GLY A 11 -6.89 -19.33 -0.64
N GLY A 12 -5.77 -19.78 -0.09
CA GLY A 12 -4.70 -20.41 -0.88
C GLY A 12 -3.78 -19.48 -1.68
N CYS A 13 -3.86 -18.15 -1.52
CA CYS A 13 -2.95 -17.20 -2.17
C CYS A 13 -1.54 -17.10 -1.52
N GLY A 14 -1.27 -17.90 -0.49
CA GLY A 14 0.04 -17.95 0.18
C GLY A 14 0.22 -17.00 1.37
N LYS A 15 -0.87 -16.57 2.05
CA LYS A 15 -0.81 -15.74 3.28
C LYS A 15 0.05 -16.37 4.37
N THR A 16 -0.38 -17.51 4.92
CA THR A 16 0.32 -18.24 5.96
C THR A 16 1.73 -18.64 5.55
N THR A 17 1.91 -19.13 4.31
CA THR A 17 3.23 -19.48 3.78
C THR A 17 4.16 -18.26 3.77
N THR A 18 3.64 -17.09 3.39
CA THR A 18 4.40 -15.84 3.43
C THR A 18 4.67 -15.41 4.86
N ALA A 19 3.69 -15.47 5.75
CA ALA A 19 3.83 -15.08 7.14
C ALA A 19 4.94 -15.85 7.86
N ILE A 20 4.92 -17.18 7.76
CA ILE A 20 5.94 -18.06 8.36
C ILE A 20 7.32 -17.76 7.79
N ASN A 21 7.45 -17.77 6.46
CA ASN A 21 8.77 -17.77 5.83
C ASN A 21 9.39 -16.38 5.75
N LEU A 22 8.57 -15.32 5.68
CA LEU A 22 9.06 -13.95 5.84
C LEU A 22 9.53 -13.70 7.27
N ALA A 23 8.82 -14.21 8.29
CA ALA A 23 9.24 -14.04 9.67
C ALA A 23 10.61 -14.67 9.92
N SER A 24 10.79 -15.92 9.48
CA SER A 24 12.09 -16.61 9.54
C SER A 24 13.18 -15.88 8.76
N ALA A 25 12.88 -15.41 7.53
CA ALA A 25 13.85 -14.67 6.72
C ALA A 25 14.29 -13.34 7.38
N LEU A 26 13.36 -12.60 7.98
CA LEU A 26 13.67 -11.40 8.76
C LEU A 26 14.53 -11.73 10.00
N GLY A 27 14.19 -12.82 10.72
CA GLY A 27 14.96 -13.35 11.85
C GLY A 27 16.40 -13.69 11.49
N VAL A 28 16.59 -14.40 10.37
CA VAL A 28 17.91 -14.73 9.81
C VAL A 28 18.71 -13.48 9.42
N ASN A 29 18.04 -12.41 8.99
CA ASN A 29 18.68 -11.10 8.74
C ASN A 29 18.83 -10.24 10.01
N GLY A 30 18.75 -10.85 11.19
CA GLY A 30 19.08 -10.24 12.48
C GLY A 30 17.99 -9.37 13.09
N LYS A 31 16.76 -9.43 12.58
CA LYS A 31 15.62 -8.67 13.11
C LYS A 31 14.86 -9.50 14.13
N LYS A 32 14.40 -8.91 15.23
CA LYS A 32 13.48 -9.55 16.18
C LYS A 32 12.07 -9.54 15.62
N VAL A 33 11.48 -10.71 15.39
CA VAL A 33 10.20 -10.85 14.72
C VAL A 33 9.20 -11.57 15.60
N LEU A 34 7.97 -11.05 15.65
CA LEU A 34 6.81 -11.77 16.17
C LEU A 34 5.82 -12.03 15.05
N LEU A 35 5.41 -13.28 14.88
CA LEU A 35 4.25 -13.64 14.06
C LEU A 35 3.02 -13.79 14.95
N ILE A 36 1.93 -13.10 14.65
CA ILE A 36 0.64 -13.29 15.28
C ILE A 36 -0.24 -14.08 14.32
N ASP A 37 -0.58 -15.31 14.69
CA ASP A 37 -1.57 -16.11 13.96
C ASP A 37 -2.97 -15.64 14.39
N LEU A 38 -3.73 -15.08 13.45
CA LEU A 38 -5.10 -14.61 13.68
C LEU A 38 -6.14 -15.46 12.92
N ASP A 39 -5.72 -16.49 12.20
CA ASP A 39 -6.63 -17.39 11.48
C ASP A 39 -7.14 -18.46 12.46
N PRO A 40 -8.46 -18.64 12.64
CA PRO A 40 -9.02 -19.72 13.47
C PRO A 40 -8.58 -21.12 13.05
N GLN A 41 -8.16 -21.32 11.80
CA GLN A 41 -7.59 -22.59 11.33
C GLN A 41 -6.17 -22.85 11.86
N ALA A 42 -5.53 -21.83 12.44
CA ALA A 42 -4.23 -21.91 13.08
C ALA A 42 -3.13 -22.51 12.18
N HIS A 43 -3.21 -22.26 10.87
CA HIS A 43 -2.28 -22.88 9.91
C HIS A 43 -0.84 -22.41 10.13
N ALA A 44 -0.60 -21.19 10.62
CA ALA A 44 0.75 -20.75 10.95
C ALA A 44 1.29 -21.51 12.16
N THR A 45 0.47 -21.59 13.22
CA THR A 45 0.77 -22.31 14.46
C THR A 45 1.08 -23.79 14.19
N LEU A 46 0.19 -24.47 13.47
CA LEU A 46 0.33 -25.88 13.11
C LEU A 46 1.49 -26.12 12.16
N GLY A 47 1.68 -25.25 11.17
CA GLY A 47 2.76 -25.37 10.18
C GLY A 47 4.16 -25.19 10.74
N LEU A 48 4.26 -24.61 11.95
CA LEU A 48 5.49 -24.49 12.73
C LEU A 48 5.62 -25.54 13.84
N ASN A 49 4.67 -26.49 13.92
CA ASN A 49 4.61 -27.52 14.94
C ASN A 49 4.68 -26.96 16.37
N VAL A 50 4.01 -25.83 16.60
CA VAL A 50 3.91 -25.20 17.92
C VAL A 50 2.67 -25.73 18.64
N GLU A 51 2.89 -26.53 19.67
CA GLU A 51 1.81 -27.02 20.53
C GLU A 51 1.51 -26.00 21.63
N SER A 52 0.28 -25.48 21.65
CA SER A 52 -0.18 -24.60 22.71
C SER A 52 -1.69 -24.77 22.94
N GLN A 53 -2.09 -24.85 24.21
CA GLN A 53 -3.49 -24.77 24.61
C GLN A 53 -3.96 -23.31 24.71
N ASP A 54 -3.04 -22.40 24.99
CA ASP A 54 -3.30 -20.97 25.09
C ASP A 54 -3.09 -20.31 23.72
N SER A 55 -4.00 -19.40 23.32
CA SER A 55 -3.96 -18.71 22.03
C SER A 55 -4.32 -17.23 22.18
N ILE A 56 -4.23 -16.48 21.07
CA ILE A 56 -4.69 -15.09 21.00
C ILE A 56 -6.15 -14.92 21.46
N TYR A 57 -6.97 -15.96 21.40
CA TYR A 57 -8.32 -15.98 21.99
C TYR A 57 -8.29 -15.66 23.49
N ASN A 58 -7.38 -16.27 24.26
CA ASN A 58 -7.24 -16.03 25.69
C ASN A 58 -6.86 -14.59 26.04
N VAL A 59 -6.32 -13.85 25.08
CA VAL A 59 -5.89 -12.46 25.25
C VAL A 59 -7.00 -11.50 24.83
N ILE A 60 -7.69 -11.76 23.71
CA ILE A 60 -8.70 -10.84 23.18
C ILE A 60 -10.07 -11.08 23.81
N SER A 61 -10.52 -12.34 23.88
CA SER A 61 -11.88 -12.68 24.32
C SER A 61 -12.18 -12.18 25.73
N LYS A 62 -13.40 -11.68 25.94
CA LYS A 62 -13.93 -11.40 27.28
C LYS A 62 -14.60 -12.61 27.92
N LEU A 63 -15.01 -13.57 27.10
CA LEU A 63 -15.72 -14.77 27.52
C LEU A 63 -14.78 -15.94 27.83
N THR A 64 -13.48 -15.78 27.57
CA THR A 64 -12.49 -16.80 27.91
C THR A 64 -12.52 -17.10 29.42
N PRO A 65 -12.53 -18.39 29.81
CA PRO A 65 -12.47 -18.77 31.23
C PRO A 65 -11.11 -18.43 31.86
N ARG A 66 -10.08 -18.22 31.03
CA ARG A 66 -8.71 -17.90 31.45
C ARG A 66 -8.17 -16.75 30.61
N LYS A 67 -8.28 -15.53 31.16
CA LYS A 67 -7.72 -14.31 30.57
C LYS A 67 -6.21 -14.29 30.78
N LEU A 68 -5.45 -14.11 29.71
CA LEU A 68 -3.99 -14.07 29.71
C LEU A 68 -3.48 -12.75 29.12
N LYS A 69 -2.22 -12.42 29.40
CA LYS A 69 -1.51 -11.37 28.68
C LYS A 69 -0.87 -11.96 27.43
N ILE A 70 -0.59 -11.13 26.43
CA ILE A 70 0.05 -11.60 25.19
C ILE A 70 1.42 -12.21 25.47
N GLU A 71 2.16 -11.68 26.44
CA GLU A 71 3.47 -12.19 26.84
C GLU A 71 3.44 -13.63 27.35
N ASP A 72 2.33 -14.05 27.95
CA ASP A 72 2.19 -15.38 28.56
C ASP A 72 2.03 -16.48 27.50
N ILE A 73 1.65 -16.10 26.27
CA ILE A 73 1.32 -17.03 25.18
C ILE A 73 2.31 -17.00 24.02
N ILE A 74 3.31 -16.10 24.05
CA ILE A 74 4.38 -16.05 23.06
C ILE A 74 5.23 -17.32 23.15
N LYS A 75 5.48 -17.96 22.02
CA LYS A 75 6.31 -19.17 21.90
C LYS A 75 7.49 -18.91 20.96
N PRO A 76 8.72 -19.31 21.35
CA PRO A 76 9.86 -19.25 20.45
C PRO A 76 9.74 -20.30 19.34
N VAL A 77 10.15 -19.92 18.13
CA VAL A 77 10.17 -20.80 16.95
C VAL A 77 11.61 -21.01 16.47
N GLU A 78 12.33 -19.91 16.23
CA GLU A 78 13.74 -19.87 15.81
C GLU A 78 14.44 -18.69 16.50
N ASP A 79 15.75 -18.54 16.29
CA ASP A 79 16.47 -17.36 16.78
C ASP A 79 15.88 -16.07 16.20
N ASN A 80 15.55 -15.13 17.07
CA ASN A 80 14.88 -13.86 16.74
C ASN A 80 13.49 -14.02 16.09
N PHE A 81 12.85 -15.18 16.18
CA PHE A 81 11.51 -15.41 15.63
C PHE A 81 10.61 -16.13 16.64
N ASP A 82 9.61 -15.39 17.11
CA ASP A 82 8.58 -15.86 18.02
C ASP A 82 7.20 -15.90 17.34
N ILE A 83 6.26 -16.65 17.91
CA ILE A 83 4.86 -16.72 17.47
C ILE A 83 3.88 -16.52 18.62
N VAL A 84 2.76 -15.85 18.34
CA VAL A 84 1.52 -15.91 19.12
C VAL A 84 0.58 -16.93 18.46
N PRO A 85 0.26 -18.05 19.12
CA PRO A 85 -0.60 -19.10 18.57
C PRO A 85 -2.05 -18.67 18.37
N SER A 86 -2.70 -19.33 17.40
CA SER A 86 -4.16 -19.28 17.19
C SER A 86 -4.81 -20.63 17.51
N ASN A 87 -6.14 -20.65 17.58
CA ASN A 87 -6.95 -21.86 17.61
C ASN A 87 -8.37 -21.59 17.09
N ILE A 88 -9.17 -22.65 16.98
CA ILE A 88 -10.54 -22.59 16.44
C ILE A 88 -11.46 -21.59 17.17
N LEU A 89 -11.20 -21.33 18.46
CA LEU A 89 -11.98 -20.38 19.26
C LEU A 89 -11.79 -18.93 18.82
N VAL A 90 -10.69 -18.58 18.15
CA VAL A 90 -10.50 -17.25 17.55
C VAL A 90 -11.64 -16.89 16.60
N GLY A 91 -12.27 -17.88 15.95
CA GLY A 91 -13.42 -17.66 15.06
C GLY A 91 -14.67 -17.16 15.79
N THR A 92 -14.81 -17.41 17.09
CA THR A 92 -15.96 -16.90 17.87
C THR A 92 -15.83 -15.41 18.16
N LEU A 93 -14.63 -14.84 18.08
CA LEU A 93 -14.39 -13.41 18.31
C LEU A 93 -15.19 -12.52 17.37
N GLU A 94 -15.50 -12.98 16.15
CA GLU A 94 -16.33 -12.20 15.23
C GLU A 94 -17.72 -11.92 15.82
N GLN A 95 -18.30 -12.92 16.48
CA GLN A 95 -19.59 -12.79 17.14
C GLN A 95 -19.45 -12.13 18.53
N GLU A 96 -18.42 -12.47 19.31
CA GLU A 96 -18.22 -11.88 20.64
C GLU A 96 -18.02 -10.37 20.59
N LEU A 97 -17.38 -9.87 19.53
CA LEU A 97 -17.08 -8.47 19.35
C LEU A 97 -18.20 -7.71 18.59
N SER A 98 -19.30 -8.35 18.18
CA SER A 98 -20.30 -7.74 17.30
C SER A 98 -20.90 -6.45 17.87
N ASP A 99 -21.19 -6.42 19.16
CA ASP A 99 -21.86 -5.30 19.83
C ASP A 99 -20.92 -4.47 20.71
N GLU A 100 -19.62 -4.73 20.61
CA GLU A 100 -18.63 -4.03 21.42
C GLU A 100 -18.20 -2.70 20.79
N ILE A 101 -18.25 -1.63 21.58
CA ILE A 101 -17.68 -0.33 21.23
C ILE A 101 -16.15 -0.44 21.14
N GLY A 102 -15.56 0.00 20.03
CA GLY A 102 -14.12 -0.09 19.81
C GLY A 102 -13.64 -1.52 19.50
N ARG A 103 -14.53 -2.40 19.04
CA ARG A 103 -14.20 -3.78 18.63
C ARG A 103 -13.05 -3.89 17.63
N GLU A 104 -12.83 -2.86 16.81
CA GLU A 104 -11.75 -2.75 15.83
C GLU A 104 -10.38 -2.40 16.43
N LEU A 105 -10.33 -2.03 17.72
CA LEU A 105 -9.11 -1.61 18.42
C LEU A 105 -8.50 -2.71 19.29
N LYS A 106 -9.12 -3.89 19.38
CA LYS A 106 -8.71 -4.95 20.32
C LYS A 106 -7.29 -5.42 20.10
N LEU A 107 -6.92 -5.68 18.85
CA LEU A 107 -5.55 -6.08 18.55
C LEU A 107 -4.56 -4.93 18.76
N TYR A 108 -4.98 -3.68 18.51
CA TYR A 108 -4.16 -2.50 18.76
C TYR A 108 -3.83 -2.33 20.25
N GLU A 109 -4.82 -2.50 21.13
CA GLU A 109 -4.65 -2.46 22.59
C GLU A 109 -3.65 -3.53 23.07
N VAL A 110 -3.78 -4.75 22.55
CA VAL A 110 -2.93 -5.88 22.90
C VAL A 110 -1.49 -5.68 22.44
N VAL A 111 -1.28 -5.32 21.17
CA VAL A 111 0.07 -5.18 20.59
C VAL A 111 0.82 -3.99 21.16
N SER A 112 0.12 -2.94 21.60
CA SER A 112 0.74 -1.74 22.21
C SER A 112 1.65 -2.06 23.39
N GLY A 113 1.37 -3.12 24.15
CA GLY A 113 2.21 -3.56 25.29
C GLY A 113 3.56 -4.17 24.89
N ILE A 114 3.67 -4.71 23.68
CA ILE A 114 4.86 -5.46 23.21
C ILE A 114 5.64 -4.76 22.10
N ARG A 115 5.21 -3.57 21.66
CA ARG A 115 5.83 -2.83 20.55
C ARG A 115 7.36 -2.65 20.68
N LYS A 116 7.88 -2.50 21.90
CA LYS A 116 9.31 -2.25 22.12
C LYS A 116 10.20 -3.50 22.07
N LYS A 117 9.63 -4.70 21.96
CA LYS A 117 10.38 -5.97 22.02
C LYS A 117 10.82 -6.50 20.65
N TYR A 118 10.15 -6.07 19.59
CA TYR A 118 10.33 -6.60 18.24
C TYR A 118 10.63 -5.48 17.25
N ASP A 119 11.41 -5.80 16.23
CA ASP A 119 11.65 -4.94 15.08
C ASP A 119 10.48 -5.07 14.09
N TYR A 120 9.95 -6.28 13.91
CA TYR A 120 8.80 -6.56 13.05
C TYR A 120 7.72 -7.35 13.78
N ILE A 121 6.46 -7.00 13.56
CA ILE A 121 5.31 -7.83 13.92
C ILE A 121 4.56 -8.16 12.65
N LEU A 122 4.48 -9.44 12.30
CA LEU A 122 3.69 -9.93 11.18
C LEU A 122 2.37 -10.48 11.69
N ILE A 123 1.27 -10.26 10.97
CA ILE A 123 -0.05 -10.79 11.35
C ILE A 123 -0.59 -11.63 10.20
N ASP A 124 -0.76 -12.93 10.41
CA ASP A 124 -1.40 -13.84 9.45
C ASP A 124 -2.92 -13.72 9.58
N CYS A 125 -3.57 -13.10 8.59
CA CYS A 125 -5.01 -12.86 8.64
C CYS A 125 -5.81 -14.05 8.12
N PRO A 126 -7.03 -14.27 8.65
CA PRO A 126 -7.97 -15.22 8.07
C PRO A 126 -8.35 -14.81 6.62
N PRO A 127 -8.91 -15.75 5.82
CA PRO A 127 -9.44 -15.43 4.50
C PRO A 127 -10.74 -14.60 4.55
N SER A 128 -11.31 -14.34 5.72
CA SER A 128 -12.46 -13.44 5.87
C SER A 128 -12.01 -11.98 5.86
N LEU A 129 -12.83 -11.10 5.29
CA LEU A 129 -12.67 -9.64 5.40
C LEU A 129 -13.48 -9.08 6.59
N GLY A 130 -13.56 -9.85 7.67
CA GLY A 130 -14.34 -9.55 8.87
C GLY A 130 -13.61 -8.67 9.88
N ILE A 131 -14.13 -8.64 11.11
CA ILE A 131 -13.60 -7.79 12.19
C ILE A 131 -12.16 -8.15 12.59
N LEU A 132 -11.73 -9.41 12.42
CA LEU A 132 -10.36 -9.83 12.68
C LEU A 132 -9.37 -9.17 11.70
N THR A 133 -9.71 -9.17 10.40
CA THR A 133 -8.92 -8.49 9.37
C THR A 133 -8.90 -6.98 9.59
N VAL A 134 -10.03 -6.38 9.99
CA VAL A 134 -10.07 -4.94 10.36
C VAL A 134 -9.16 -4.65 11.56
N ASN A 135 -9.18 -5.47 12.60
CA ASN A 135 -8.29 -5.33 13.77
C ASN A 135 -6.81 -5.40 13.37
N SER A 136 -6.48 -6.34 12.49
CA SER A 136 -5.13 -6.51 11.93
C SER A 136 -4.69 -5.25 11.17
N ILE A 137 -5.50 -4.77 10.22
CA ILE A 137 -5.15 -3.59 9.42
C ILE A 137 -5.09 -2.33 10.30
N ARG A 138 -5.95 -2.21 11.33
CA ARG A 138 -5.98 -1.05 12.22
C ARG A 138 -4.71 -0.90 13.06
N VAL A 139 -4.02 -1.99 13.38
CA VAL A 139 -2.76 -1.95 14.14
C VAL A 139 -1.53 -1.82 13.25
N SER A 140 -1.65 -2.17 11.97
CA SER A 140 -0.53 -2.28 11.03
C SER A 140 -0.10 -0.98 10.38
N ASP A 141 1.20 -0.85 10.13
CA ASP A 141 1.77 0.24 9.34
C ASP A 141 1.63 -0.06 7.83
N GLU A 142 1.61 -1.35 7.48
CA GLU A 142 1.48 -1.84 6.12
C GLU A 142 0.59 -3.09 6.02
N VAL A 143 -0.19 -3.19 4.95
CA VAL A 143 -0.86 -4.42 4.53
C VAL A 143 -0.13 -4.99 3.32
N MET A 144 0.41 -6.18 3.48
CA MET A 144 0.91 -7.00 2.39
C MET A 144 -0.23 -7.87 1.85
N VAL A 145 -0.45 -7.83 0.53
CA VAL A 145 -1.50 -8.58 -0.16
C VAL A 145 -0.85 -9.63 -1.07
N PRO A 146 -0.71 -10.90 -0.62
CA PRO A 146 -0.22 -11.98 -1.46
C PRO A 146 -1.22 -12.32 -2.54
N VAL A 147 -0.77 -12.38 -3.80
CA VAL A 147 -1.61 -12.67 -4.95
C VAL A 147 -0.95 -13.64 -5.91
N GLU A 148 -1.69 -14.67 -6.32
CA GLU A 148 -1.26 -15.55 -7.41
C GLU A 148 -1.46 -14.87 -8.78
N THR A 149 -0.73 -15.30 -9.80
CA THR A 149 -0.94 -14.81 -11.17
C THR A 149 -2.18 -15.41 -11.83
N SER A 150 -3.37 -15.02 -11.36
CA SER A 150 -4.67 -15.41 -11.93
C SER A 150 -5.62 -14.22 -12.03
N ARG A 151 -6.61 -14.30 -12.92
CA ARG A 151 -7.55 -13.18 -13.15
C ARG A 151 -8.32 -12.75 -11.89
N PHE A 152 -8.69 -13.70 -11.04
CA PHE A 152 -9.43 -13.43 -9.80
C PHE A 152 -8.60 -12.72 -8.74
N SER A 153 -7.26 -12.76 -8.84
CA SER A 153 -6.38 -12.12 -7.87
C SER A 153 -6.47 -10.60 -7.87
N MET A 154 -6.80 -9.98 -9.01
CA MET A 154 -6.97 -8.52 -9.08
C MET A 154 -8.16 -8.04 -8.24
N GLN A 155 -9.26 -8.78 -8.25
CA GLN A 155 -10.44 -8.48 -7.43
C GLN A 155 -10.12 -8.55 -5.93
N GLY A 156 -9.29 -9.52 -5.52
CA GLY A 156 -8.83 -9.62 -4.14
C GLY A 156 -8.04 -8.40 -3.66
N VAL A 157 -7.24 -7.78 -4.55
CA VAL A 157 -6.55 -6.51 -4.25
C VAL A 157 -7.55 -5.37 -4.08
N ASP A 158 -8.51 -5.25 -5.01
CA ASP A 158 -9.51 -4.18 -4.98
C ASP A 158 -10.32 -4.25 -3.65
N HIS A 159 -10.73 -5.44 -3.21
CA HIS A 159 -11.44 -5.62 -1.93
C HIS A 159 -10.61 -5.23 -0.70
N ILE A 160 -9.30 -5.50 -0.70
CA ILE A 160 -8.43 -5.06 0.41
C ILE A 160 -8.28 -3.53 0.38
N MET A 161 -8.17 -2.93 -0.81
CA MET A 161 -8.10 -1.46 -0.94
C MET A 161 -9.36 -0.78 -0.42
N ASP A 162 -10.55 -1.34 -0.67
CA ASP A 162 -11.82 -0.84 -0.12
C ASP A 162 -11.80 -0.80 1.41
N ILE A 163 -11.27 -1.85 2.05
CA ILE A 163 -11.16 -1.93 3.52
C ILE A 163 -10.14 -0.95 4.06
N ILE A 164 -9.00 -0.81 3.37
CA ILE A 164 -7.97 0.17 3.73
C ILE A 164 -8.56 1.59 3.68
N ASN A 165 -9.33 1.92 2.63
CA ASN A 165 -9.99 3.22 2.52
C ASN A 165 -11.03 3.42 3.64
N LEU A 166 -11.84 2.40 3.94
CA LEU A 166 -12.80 2.45 5.05
C LEU A 166 -12.10 2.73 6.39
N ILE A 167 -10.97 2.06 6.66
CA ILE A 167 -10.18 2.24 7.88
C ILE A 167 -9.53 3.63 7.92
N ARG A 168 -9.03 4.12 6.79
CA ARG A 168 -8.47 5.47 6.68
C ARG A 168 -9.51 6.54 6.97
N GLU A 169 -10.71 6.41 6.41
CA GLU A 169 -11.79 7.39 6.56
C GLU A 169 -12.45 7.34 7.95
N ARG A 170 -12.71 6.14 8.48
CA ARG A 170 -13.51 5.98 9.71
C ARG A 170 -12.67 5.91 10.97
N LEU A 171 -11.46 5.36 10.89
CA LEU A 171 -10.58 5.13 12.04
C LEU A 171 -9.35 6.05 12.02
N TYR A 172 -9.25 6.94 11.03
CA TYR A 172 -8.15 7.90 10.85
C TYR A 172 -6.77 7.23 10.90
N HIS A 173 -6.69 6.01 10.37
CA HIS A 173 -5.47 5.21 10.37
C HIS A 173 -4.85 5.17 8.98
N GLN A 174 -3.64 5.71 8.84
CA GLN A 174 -2.90 5.66 7.59
C GLN A 174 -2.12 4.36 7.53
N VAL A 175 -2.52 3.48 6.60
CA VAL A 175 -1.87 2.20 6.35
C VAL A 175 -1.40 2.14 4.90
N LYS A 176 -0.16 1.69 4.69
CA LYS A 176 0.40 1.45 3.35
C LYS A 176 -0.14 0.12 2.81
N CYS A 177 -0.27 0.02 1.49
CA CYS A 177 -0.63 -1.24 0.84
C CYS A 177 0.51 -1.66 -0.10
N LYS A 178 0.96 -2.90 0.02
CA LYS A 178 1.93 -3.50 -0.90
C LYS A 178 1.44 -4.87 -1.35
N ILE A 179 1.70 -5.21 -2.61
CA ILE A 179 1.22 -6.43 -3.25
C ILE A 179 2.42 -7.34 -3.50
N LEU A 180 2.33 -8.58 -3.03
CA LEU A 180 3.34 -9.61 -3.23
C LEU A 180 2.84 -10.63 -4.25
N ILE A 181 3.54 -10.77 -5.38
CA ILE A 181 3.23 -11.82 -6.35
C ILE A 181 3.74 -13.16 -5.80
N THR A 182 2.84 -14.11 -5.59
CA THR A 182 3.13 -15.44 -5.08
C THR A 182 2.81 -16.52 -6.11
N MET A 183 3.34 -17.73 -5.86
CA MET A 183 3.11 -18.91 -6.71
C MET A 183 3.40 -18.64 -8.19
N PHE A 184 4.44 -17.85 -8.49
CA PHE A 184 4.81 -17.51 -9.85
C PHE A 184 5.46 -18.72 -10.55
N ASP A 185 4.86 -19.19 -11.64
CA ASP A 185 5.43 -20.24 -12.49
C ASP A 185 6.08 -19.63 -13.74
N SER A 186 7.42 -19.56 -13.71
CA SER A 186 8.21 -19.00 -14.81
C SER A 186 8.18 -19.83 -16.11
N ARG A 187 7.52 -21.00 -16.10
CA ARG A 187 7.33 -21.83 -17.30
C ARG A 187 6.05 -21.46 -18.06
N LEU A 188 5.12 -20.75 -17.40
CA LEU A 188 3.81 -20.46 -17.96
C LEU A 188 3.78 -19.06 -18.55
N ARG A 189 3.49 -18.96 -19.86
CA ARG A 189 3.32 -17.67 -20.55
C ARG A 189 2.20 -16.82 -19.93
N HIS A 190 1.17 -17.47 -19.40
CA HIS A 190 0.07 -16.80 -18.69
C HIS A 190 0.56 -16.03 -17.45
N SER A 191 1.51 -16.57 -16.69
CA SER A 191 2.06 -15.90 -15.50
C SER A 191 2.75 -14.58 -15.85
N PHE A 192 3.49 -14.53 -16.96
CA PHE A 192 4.10 -13.28 -17.44
C PHE A 192 3.07 -12.25 -17.92
N SER A 193 2.04 -12.72 -18.66
CA SER A 193 0.96 -11.83 -19.11
C SER A 193 0.20 -11.22 -17.93
N MET A 194 -0.10 -12.02 -16.90
CA MET A 194 -0.75 -11.52 -15.68
C MET A 194 0.17 -10.58 -14.90
N LEU A 195 1.46 -10.89 -14.78
CA LEU A 195 2.43 -9.99 -14.13
C LEU A 195 2.50 -8.63 -14.83
N GLY A 196 2.46 -8.60 -16.17
CA GLY A 196 2.38 -7.36 -16.93
C GLY A 196 1.14 -6.53 -16.58
N ALA A 197 -0.02 -7.17 -16.52
CA ALA A 197 -1.27 -6.49 -16.14
C ALA A 197 -1.25 -5.99 -14.68
N PHE A 198 -0.60 -6.72 -13.76
CA PHE A 198 -0.38 -6.25 -12.39
C PHE A 198 0.54 -5.03 -12.34
N LYS A 199 1.62 -5.01 -13.15
CA LYS A 199 2.53 -3.87 -13.23
C LYS A 199 1.86 -2.62 -13.80
N GLU A 200 1.03 -2.79 -14.84
CA GLU A 200 0.27 -1.71 -15.45
C GLU A 200 -0.74 -1.10 -14.46
N LYS A 201 -1.50 -1.92 -13.73
CA LYS A 201 -2.54 -1.44 -12.81
C LYS A 201 -1.99 -0.99 -11.44
N PHE A 202 -0.95 -1.65 -10.92
CA PHE A 202 -0.52 -1.51 -9.51
C PHE A 202 0.99 -1.29 -9.33
N GLY A 203 1.72 -0.86 -10.37
CA GLY A 203 3.19 -0.87 -10.38
C GLY A 203 3.89 -0.32 -9.13
N THR A 204 3.44 0.81 -8.59
CA THR A 204 4.03 1.43 -7.38
C THR A 204 3.75 0.66 -6.09
N LEU A 205 2.70 -0.14 -6.09
CA LEU A 205 2.24 -0.94 -4.95
C LEU A 205 2.87 -2.34 -4.95
N LEU A 206 3.50 -2.78 -6.04
CA LEU A 206 4.16 -4.08 -6.07
C LEU A 206 5.44 -4.06 -5.21
N TYR A 207 5.74 -5.23 -4.65
CA TYR A 207 7.12 -5.59 -4.33
C TYR A 207 7.86 -6.00 -5.61
N ASP A 208 9.15 -5.70 -5.66
CA ASP A 208 10.03 -6.15 -6.74
C ASP A 208 10.26 -7.66 -6.66
N THR A 209 10.32 -8.20 -5.44
CA THR A 209 10.45 -9.64 -5.21
C THR A 209 9.15 -10.38 -5.56
N ILE A 210 9.31 -11.50 -6.28
CA ILE A 210 8.24 -12.44 -6.57
C ILE A 210 8.55 -13.81 -5.94
N ILE A 211 7.54 -14.48 -5.40
CA ILE A 211 7.68 -15.82 -4.81
C ILE A 211 7.29 -16.88 -5.83
N HIS A 212 8.22 -17.76 -6.16
CA HIS A 212 8.01 -18.80 -7.16
C HIS A 212 7.30 -20.03 -6.60
N VAL A 213 6.65 -20.80 -7.48
CA VAL A 213 6.17 -22.14 -7.13
C VAL A 213 7.37 -22.99 -6.69
N ASN A 214 7.29 -23.51 -5.47
CA ASN A 214 8.32 -24.38 -4.92
C ASN A 214 7.70 -25.46 -4.02
N VAL A 215 8.02 -26.73 -4.29
CA VAL A 215 7.49 -27.88 -3.51
C VAL A 215 8.03 -27.92 -2.08
N LYS A 216 9.25 -27.41 -1.85
CA LYS A 216 9.90 -27.35 -0.53
C LYS A 216 9.13 -26.49 0.47
N LEU A 217 8.39 -25.48 0.00
CA LEU A 217 7.49 -24.69 0.86
C LEU A 217 6.35 -25.53 1.43
N LYS A 218 5.87 -26.54 0.70
CA LYS A 218 4.82 -27.46 1.17
C LYS A 218 5.41 -28.55 2.06
N GLU A 219 6.55 -29.11 1.65
CA GLU A 219 7.25 -30.14 2.42
C GLU A 219 7.71 -29.63 3.81
N SER A 220 8.17 -28.38 3.90
CA SER A 220 8.64 -27.82 5.18
C SER A 220 7.52 -27.72 6.22
N VAL A 221 6.30 -27.34 5.79
CA VAL A 221 5.11 -27.27 6.65
C VAL A 221 4.73 -28.64 7.19
N VAL A 222 4.82 -29.70 6.38
CA VAL A 222 4.54 -31.09 6.82
C VAL A 222 5.49 -31.52 7.93
N ILE A 223 6.73 -31.02 7.92
CA ILE A 223 7.76 -31.32 8.91
C ILE A 223 7.69 -30.36 10.11
N GLY A 224 6.87 -29.31 10.04
CA GLY A 224 6.77 -28.31 11.10
C GLY A 224 7.93 -27.32 11.14
N LYS A 225 8.54 -27.02 9.98
CA LYS A 225 9.70 -26.14 9.87
C LYS A 225 9.50 -25.04 8.84
N THR A 226 10.19 -23.93 9.04
CA THR A 226 10.35 -22.90 8.01
C THR A 226 11.12 -23.47 6.82
N VAL A 227 10.95 -22.87 5.64
CA VAL A 227 11.67 -23.31 4.44
C VAL A 227 13.18 -23.08 4.57
N ALA A 228 13.60 -22.07 5.33
CA ALA A 228 15.01 -21.79 5.58
C ALA A 228 15.64 -22.87 6.46
N ALA A 229 14.95 -23.30 7.53
CA ALA A 229 15.40 -24.40 8.38
C ALA A 229 15.34 -25.77 7.68
N PHE A 230 14.41 -25.95 6.74
CA PHE A 230 14.28 -27.19 5.97
C PHE A 230 15.30 -27.29 4.84
N ASP A 231 15.41 -26.27 3.99
CA ASP A 231 16.37 -26.19 2.88
C ASP A 231 16.66 -24.72 2.51
N LYS A 232 17.70 -24.17 3.16
CA LYS A 232 18.16 -22.80 2.94
C LYS A 232 18.64 -22.48 1.52
N TYR A 233 18.91 -23.48 0.69
CA TYR A 233 19.44 -23.27 -0.67
C TYR A 233 18.37 -23.35 -1.75
N CYS A 234 17.17 -23.84 -1.40
CA CYS A 234 16.06 -23.91 -2.33
C CYS A 234 15.59 -22.52 -2.78
N ARG A 235 14.90 -22.48 -3.93
CA ARG A 235 14.39 -21.22 -4.49
C ARG A 235 13.41 -20.51 -3.55
N GLY A 236 12.52 -21.24 -2.88
CA GLY A 236 11.56 -20.64 -1.93
C GLY A 236 12.25 -19.90 -0.78
N SER A 237 13.31 -20.48 -0.20
CA SER A 237 14.10 -19.82 0.84
C SER A 237 14.81 -18.57 0.31
N LYS A 238 15.38 -18.64 -0.90
CA LYS A 238 16.02 -17.49 -1.55
C LYS A 238 15.03 -16.36 -1.85
N ASP A 239 13.83 -16.68 -2.36
CA ASP A 239 12.79 -15.72 -2.67
C ASP A 239 12.35 -14.96 -1.40
N TYR A 240 12.09 -15.66 -0.29
CA TYR A 240 11.73 -15.01 0.97
C TYR A 240 12.89 -14.22 1.60
N ASN A 241 14.13 -14.69 1.44
CA ASN A 241 15.30 -13.90 1.86
C ASN A 241 15.42 -12.60 1.06
N SER A 242 15.22 -12.63 -0.26
CA SER A 242 15.18 -11.43 -1.09
C SER A 242 14.07 -10.48 -0.66
N LEU A 243 12.86 -10.99 -0.40
CA LEU A 243 11.74 -10.19 0.09
C LEU A 243 12.06 -9.53 1.43
N SER A 244 12.67 -10.26 2.37
CA SER A 244 13.05 -9.71 3.67
C SER A 244 14.07 -8.57 3.54
N LYS A 245 15.05 -8.70 2.64
CA LYS A 245 16.04 -7.65 2.36
C LYS A 245 15.41 -6.42 1.72
N GLU A 246 14.48 -6.63 0.79
CA GLU A 246 13.70 -5.56 0.18
C GLU A 246 12.91 -4.79 1.23
N ILE A 247 12.21 -5.49 2.13
CA ILE A 247 11.44 -4.86 3.22
C ILE A 247 12.35 -4.07 4.16
N ILE A 248 13.48 -4.65 4.59
CA ILE A 248 14.44 -3.97 5.47
C ILE A 248 15.00 -2.71 4.80
N PHE A 249 15.34 -2.79 3.51
CA PHE A 249 15.84 -1.65 2.74
C PHE A 249 14.81 -0.53 2.60
N LEU A 250 13.56 -0.87 2.27
CA LEU A 250 12.47 0.10 2.19
C LEU A 250 12.21 0.74 3.55
N ASP A 251 12.33 0.00 4.65
CA ASP A 251 12.16 0.53 6.00
C ASP A 251 13.25 1.54 6.35
N SER A 252 14.53 1.23 6.09
CA SER A 252 15.64 2.15 6.36
C SER A 252 15.55 3.45 5.54
N GLN A 253 15.09 3.39 4.29
CA GLN A 253 14.87 4.60 3.48
C GLN A 253 13.75 5.49 4.04
N ASN A 254 12.68 4.89 4.56
CA ASN A 254 11.61 5.65 5.22
C ASN A 254 12.09 6.28 6.54
N GLU A 255 12.94 5.59 7.30
CA GLU A 255 13.54 6.13 8.52
C GLU A 255 14.46 7.31 8.20
N GLU A 256 15.33 7.20 7.18
CA GLU A 256 16.18 8.31 6.71
C GLU A 256 15.36 9.52 6.24
N GLU A 257 14.31 9.31 5.45
CA GLU A 257 13.42 10.40 5.01
C GLU A 257 12.67 11.05 6.19
N GLN A 258 12.26 10.26 7.19
CA GLN A 258 11.59 10.75 8.39
C GLN A 258 12.55 11.47 9.33
N GLU A 259 13.79 11.01 9.48
CA GLU A 259 14.84 11.69 10.25
C GLU A 259 15.24 12.99 9.57
N LEU A 260 15.43 13.00 8.26
CA LEU A 260 15.66 14.24 7.48
C LEU A 260 14.48 15.21 7.58
N ALA A 261 13.23 14.71 7.61
CA ALA A 261 12.04 15.52 7.83
C ALA A 261 11.91 16.02 9.28
N GLN A 262 12.31 15.22 10.27
CA GLN A 262 12.30 15.56 11.69
C GLN A 262 13.42 16.54 12.04
N GLU A 263 14.64 16.38 11.55
CA GLU A 263 15.73 17.35 11.67
C GLU A 263 15.35 18.70 11.04
N ARG A 264 14.64 18.67 9.90
CA ARG A 264 14.03 19.87 9.29
C ARG A 264 12.93 20.49 10.16
N SER A 265 12.28 19.71 11.04
CA SER A 265 11.23 20.18 11.96
C SER A 265 11.76 20.68 13.32
N VAL A 266 12.90 20.18 13.78
CA VAL A 266 13.52 20.55 15.06
C VAL A 266 14.31 21.87 14.93
N PHE A 267 14.79 22.22 13.74
CA PHE A 267 15.34 23.53 13.42
C PHE A 267 14.28 24.51 12.87
N ARG A 268 13.47 25.10 13.76
CA ARG A 268 13.11 26.55 13.84
C ARG A 268 11.78 26.79 14.57
N PRO A 269 11.75 27.63 15.61
CA PRO A 269 10.65 28.57 15.74
C PRO A 269 10.65 29.41 14.45
N LEU A 270 9.53 29.45 13.72
CA LEU A 270 9.40 30.17 12.45
C LEU A 270 10.01 31.58 12.56
N SER A 271 11.23 31.77 12.05
CA SER A 271 11.82 33.10 11.95
C SER A 271 11.04 33.87 10.88
N ASN A 272 10.69 35.13 11.17
CA ASN A 272 9.88 35.98 10.29
C ASN A 272 10.39 36.06 8.83
N LYS A 273 11.68 35.81 8.59
CA LYS A 273 12.29 35.69 7.25
C LYS A 273 11.72 34.56 6.39
N MET A 274 11.25 33.45 6.98
CA MET A 274 10.70 32.31 6.25
C MET A 274 9.25 32.55 5.81
N LYS A 275 8.46 33.32 6.59
CA LYS A 275 7.16 33.83 6.11
C LYS A 275 7.34 34.76 4.91
N GLU A 276 8.40 35.54 4.89
CA GLU A 276 8.76 36.40 3.75
C GLU A 276 9.24 35.59 2.53
N THR A 277 9.98 34.50 2.75
CA THR A 277 10.49 33.63 1.67
C THR A 277 9.39 32.75 1.06
N VAL A 278 8.48 32.20 1.87
CA VAL A 278 7.29 31.47 1.38
C VAL A 278 6.35 32.42 0.61
N LYS A 279 6.22 33.68 1.05
CA LYS A 279 5.57 34.73 0.25
C LYS A 279 6.33 35.08 -1.04
N ALA A 280 7.64 34.81 -1.13
CA ALA A 280 8.45 35.06 -2.31
C ALA A 280 8.44 33.89 -3.31
N GLU A 281 8.33 32.63 -2.84
CA GLU A 281 8.23 31.44 -3.69
C GLU A 281 6.80 31.15 -4.15
N ALA A 282 5.77 31.43 -3.33
CA ALA A 282 4.38 31.37 -3.77
C ALA A 282 4.04 32.40 -4.87
N LYS A 283 4.87 33.45 -5.02
CA LYS A 283 4.81 34.40 -6.15
C LYS A 283 5.34 33.81 -7.47
N GLN A 284 5.84 32.57 -7.51
CA GLN A 284 6.41 31.98 -8.72
C GLN A 284 5.42 31.13 -9.54
N PHE A 285 4.21 30.87 -9.05
CA PHE A 285 3.19 30.15 -9.78
C PHE A 285 1.96 31.04 -9.97
N TYR A 286 1.51 31.15 -11.22
CA TYR A 286 0.39 31.96 -11.65
C TYR A 286 -0.72 31.05 -12.13
N VAL A 287 -1.89 31.21 -11.52
CA VAL A 287 -3.09 30.46 -11.93
C VAL A 287 -3.46 30.91 -13.33
N THR A 288 -3.34 29.98 -14.27
CA THR A 288 -3.57 30.23 -15.70
C THR A 288 -4.85 29.49 -16.10
N ARG A 289 -5.85 30.24 -16.54
CA ARG A 289 -7.14 29.69 -16.97
C ARG A 289 -7.09 29.30 -18.45
N PHE A 290 -7.40 28.05 -18.74
CA PHE A 290 -7.67 27.58 -20.09
C PHE A 290 -9.18 27.47 -20.28
N ALA A 291 -9.71 28.01 -21.37
CA ALA A 291 -11.14 27.96 -21.65
C ALA A 291 -11.44 27.81 -23.14
N ILE A 292 -12.53 27.10 -23.47
CA ILE A 292 -13.02 26.94 -24.84
C ILE A 292 -14.56 26.84 -24.85
N GLU A 293 -15.19 27.46 -25.84
CA GLU A 293 -16.62 27.34 -26.09
C GLU A 293 -16.89 26.08 -26.94
N ALA A 294 -17.63 25.14 -26.38
CA ALA A 294 -17.99 23.88 -27.05
C ALA A 294 -19.33 23.36 -26.49
N PRO A 295 -20.46 23.98 -26.90
CA PRO A 295 -21.78 23.73 -26.30
C PRO A 295 -22.31 22.31 -26.52
N GLU A 296 -21.87 21.63 -27.58
CA GLU A 296 -22.28 20.26 -27.90
C GLU A 296 -21.29 19.18 -27.42
N ALA A 297 -20.17 19.57 -26.79
CA ALA A 297 -19.13 18.64 -26.38
C ALA A 297 -19.53 17.80 -25.16
N ARG A 298 -19.05 16.55 -25.06
CA ARG A 298 -19.24 15.68 -23.88
C ARG A 298 -18.04 15.67 -22.96
N THR A 299 -16.85 15.80 -23.52
CA THR A 299 -15.57 15.81 -22.80
C THR A 299 -14.60 16.78 -23.43
N VAL A 300 -13.92 17.56 -22.59
CA VAL A 300 -12.89 18.49 -23.03
C VAL A 300 -11.67 18.36 -22.11
N TYR A 301 -10.49 18.22 -22.69
CA TYR A 301 -9.20 18.24 -22.01
C TYR A 301 -8.31 19.33 -22.60
N VAL A 302 -7.38 19.85 -21.80
CA VAL A 302 -6.26 20.64 -22.29
C VAL A 302 -4.97 19.84 -22.11
N THR A 303 -4.09 19.83 -23.10
CA THR A 303 -2.79 19.17 -23.00
C THR A 303 -1.72 20.10 -23.56
N GLY A 304 -0.50 20.00 -23.07
CA GLY A 304 0.58 20.86 -23.54
C GLY A 304 1.94 20.54 -22.93
N SER A 305 2.91 21.39 -23.24
CA SER A 305 4.28 21.30 -22.72
C SER A 305 4.38 21.28 -21.19
N PHE A 306 3.39 21.84 -20.47
CA PHE A 306 3.35 21.86 -19.00
C PHE A 306 2.97 20.52 -18.37
N ASN A 307 2.41 19.59 -19.13
CA ASN A 307 2.03 18.26 -18.65
C ASN A 307 2.53 17.14 -19.58
N ASP A 308 3.60 17.41 -20.33
CA ASP A 308 4.21 16.49 -21.31
C ASP A 308 3.19 15.90 -22.30
N TRP A 309 2.18 16.68 -22.69
CA TRP A 309 1.10 16.26 -23.59
C TRP A 309 0.30 15.04 -23.10
N SER A 310 0.30 14.79 -21.79
CA SER A 310 -0.39 13.66 -21.17
C SER A 310 -1.87 13.94 -20.93
N LEU A 311 -2.72 12.94 -21.18
CA LEU A 311 -4.12 12.92 -20.75
C LEU A 311 -4.21 12.47 -19.29
N ASN A 312 -4.49 13.39 -18.38
CA ASN A 312 -4.69 13.11 -16.95
C ASN A 312 -5.92 13.87 -16.42
N ASP A 313 -6.49 13.38 -15.32
CA ASP A 313 -7.71 13.95 -14.73
C ASP A 313 -7.52 15.40 -14.25
N THR A 314 -6.28 15.81 -13.97
CA THR A 314 -5.93 17.19 -13.59
C THR A 314 -6.11 18.21 -14.72
N CYS A 315 -6.19 17.75 -15.98
CA CYS A 315 -6.32 18.61 -17.15
C CYS A 315 -7.67 18.46 -17.87
N ARG A 316 -8.65 17.84 -17.20
CA ARG A 316 -10.04 17.77 -17.65
C ARG A 316 -10.75 19.10 -17.35
N LEU A 317 -11.44 19.68 -18.33
CA LEU A 317 -12.17 20.93 -18.17
C LEU A 317 -13.54 20.69 -17.54
N ASN A 318 -13.98 21.66 -16.74
CA ASN A 318 -15.33 21.73 -16.19
C ASN A 318 -16.23 22.51 -17.16
N SER A 319 -17.48 22.06 -17.35
CA SER A 319 -18.45 22.73 -18.23
C SER A 319 -19.48 23.53 -17.44
N VAL A 320 -19.73 24.77 -17.87
CA VAL A 320 -20.84 25.62 -17.41
C VAL A 320 -21.50 26.25 -18.63
N ASN A 321 -22.76 25.90 -18.91
CA ASN A 321 -23.56 26.44 -20.03
C ASN A 321 -22.87 26.37 -21.41
N GLY A 322 -22.12 25.31 -21.70
CA GLY A 322 -21.42 25.13 -22.99
C GLY A 322 -20.03 25.77 -23.07
N ASN A 323 -19.61 26.47 -22.02
CA ASN A 323 -18.24 26.97 -21.85
C ASN A 323 -17.46 26.03 -20.94
N TRP A 324 -16.28 25.61 -21.41
CA TRP A 324 -15.41 24.69 -20.71
C TRP A 324 -14.19 25.44 -20.17
N PHE A 325 -13.77 25.18 -18.94
CA PHE A 325 -12.57 25.79 -18.37
C PHE A 325 -11.85 24.95 -17.30
N VAL A 326 -10.56 25.23 -17.09
CA VAL A 326 -9.74 24.69 -15.99
C VAL A 326 -8.66 25.70 -15.61
N ASP A 327 -8.32 25.76 -14.32
CA ASP A 327 -7.30 26.65 -13.77
C ASP A 327 -6.05 25.83 -13.42
N ILE A 328 -4.93 26.09 -14.10
CA ILE A 328 -3.67 25.35 -13.93
C ILE A 328 -2.58 26.30 -13.41
N PRO A 329 -1.92 25.99 -12.27
CA PRO A 329 -0.81 26.81 -11.77
C PRO A 329 0.45 26.58 -12.62
N LEU A 330 0.90 27.62 -13.32
CA LEU A 330 2.06 27.59 -14.20
C LEU A 330 3.13 28.59 -13.74
N LYS A 331 4.41 28.29 -14.00
CA LYS A 331 5.48 29.26 -13.77
C LYS A 331 5.51 30.28 -14.91
N PRO A 332 6.16 31.45 -14.75
CA PRO A 332 6.39 32.34 -15.88
C PRO A 332 7.13 31.62 -17.00
N GLY A 333 6.60 31.71 -18.22
CA GLY A 333 7.10 30.95 -19.35
C GLY A 333 6.10 30.92 -20.50
N VAL A 334 6.58 30.45 -21.66
CA VAL A 334 5.74 30.22 -22.83
C VAL A 334 5.45 28.72 -22.91
N TYR A 335 4.17 28.37 -23.02
CA TYR A 335 3.72 26.99 -23.08
C TYR A 335 2.91 26.78 -24.36
N GLU A 336 3.25 25.71 -25.08
CA GLU A 336 2.41 25.16 -26.14
C GLU A 336 1.28 24.29 -25.56
N TYR A 337 0.08 24.42 -26.10
CA TYR A 337 -1.08 23.61 -25.73
C TYR A 337 -2.07 23.40 -26.88
N GLN A 338 -2.91 22.38 -26.75
CA GLN A 338 -4.09 22.12 -27.57
C GLN A 338 -5.25 21.56 -26.72
N PHE A 339 -6.47 21.76 -27.18
CA PHE A 339 -7.65 21.13 -26.60
C PHE A 339 -7.95 19.79 -27.27
N ILE A 340 -8.54 18.88 -26.51
CA ILE A 340 -9.10 17.63 -27.04
C ILE A 340 -10.59 17.65 -26.73
N VAL A 341 -11.42 17.86 -27.75
CA VAL A 341 -12.88 17.93 -27.64
C VAL A 341 -13.46 16.65 -28.23
N ASP A 342 -14.04 15.81 -27.37
CA ASP A 342 -14.58 14.48 -27.73
C ASP A 342 -13.61 13.59 -28.53
N GLY A 343 -12.33 13.63 -28.13
CA GLY A 343 -11.25 12.84 -28.74
C GLY A 343 -10.66 13.46 -30.01
N VAL A 344 -11.12 14.64 -30.42
CA VAL A 344 -10.59 15.37 -31.57
C VAL A 344 -9.73 16.54 -31.09
N TRP A 345 -8.50 16.60 -31.59
CA TRP A 345 -7.59 17.71 -31.34
C TRP A 345 -8.14 18.99 -31.97
N LYS A 346 -8.23 20.03 -31.14
CA LYS A 346 -8.69 21.35 -31.53
C LYS A 346 -7.73 22.40 -31.00
N GLU A 347 -7.40 23.33 -31.86
CA GLU A 347 -6.71 24.55 -31.48
C GLU A 347 -7.63 25.42 -30.62
N ASP A 348 -7.04 26.32 -29.83
CA ASP A 348 -7.82 27.33 -29.14
C ASP A 348 -8.30 28.39 -30.15
N PRO A 349 -9.60 28.47 -30.46
CA PRO A 349 -10.12 29.43 -31.43
C PRO A 349 -10.04 30.87 -30.93
N ALA A 350 -9.93 31.09 -29.61
CA ALA A 350 -9.80 32.40 -29.01
C ALA A 350 -8.34 32.87 -28.95
N ASN A 351 -7.37 32.00 -29.23
CA ASN A 351 -5.95 32.33 -29.18
C ASN A 351 -5.35 32.56 -30.57
N CYS A 352 -4.94 33.79 -30.85
CA CYS A 352 -4.30 34.16 -32.11
C CYS A 352 -2.81 33.80 -32.17
N ARG A 353 -2.17 33.43 -31.05
CA ARG A 353 -0.74 33.06 -31.03
C ARG A 353 -0.58 31.56 -31.20
N LYS A 354 0.15 31.19 -32.25
CA LYS A 354 0.30 29.80 -32.67
C LYS A 354 1.74 29.48 -33.08
N GLU A 355 2.14 28.23 -32.87
CA GLU A 355 3.41 27.69 -33.33
C GLU A 355 3.17 26.37 -34.07
N ARG A 356 3.76 26.24 -35.27
CA ARG A 356 3.53 25.09 -36.12
C ARG A 356 4.31 23.90 -35.61
N ASN A 357 3.61 22.82 -35.29
CA ASN A 357 4.24 21.63 -34.74
C ASN A 357 4.86 20.74 -35.87
N PRO A 358 5.74 19.79 -35.52
CA PRO A 358 6.41 18.91 -36.50
C PRO A 358 5.46 17.99 -37.29
N TYR A 359 4.21 17.86 -36.87
CA TYR A 359 3.20 16.99 -37.48
C TYR A 359 2.28 17.75 -38.45
N GLY A 360 2.46 19.06 -38.60
CA GLY A 360 1.81 19.88 -39.61
C GLY A 360 0.63 20.72 -39.10
N ASP A 361 0.21 20.51 -37.85
CA ASP A 361 -0.86 21.24 -37.15
C ASP A 361 -0.29 22.43 -36.35
N ASP A 362 -1.14 23.37 -35.94
CA ASP A 362 -0.72 24.52 -35.13
C ASP A 362 -1.03 24.29 -33.63
N ASN A 363 -0.02 24.48 -32.77
CA ASN A 363 -0.19 24.52 -31.31
C ASN A 363 -0.54 25.94 -30.86
N SER A 364 -1.44 26.09 -29.89
CA SER A 364 -1.74 27.40 -29.29
C SER A 364 -0.66 27.74 -28.25
N LEU A 365 -0.26 29.02 -28.18
CA LEU A 365 0.78 29.48 -27.25
C LEU A 365 0.17 30.32 -26.14
N ILE A 366 0.45 29.96 -24.89
CA ILE A 366 0.12 30.78 -23.72
C ILE A 366 1.40 31.28 -23.06
N GLU A 367 1.47 32.60 -22.86
CA GLU A 367 2.58 33.24 -22.16
C GLU A 367 2.12 33.63 -20.77
N VAL A 368 2.68 32.96 -19.77
CA VAL A 368 2.43 33.24 -18.35
C VAL A 368 3.43 34.30 -17.93
N THR A 369 2.95 35.51 -17.66
CA THR A 369 3.79 36.63 -17.21
C THR A 369 3.54 36.95 -15.75
N ALA A 370 4.55 37.50 -15.10
CA ALA A 370 4.52 37.79 -13.67
C ALA A 370 3.47 38.85 -13.25
N ASP A 371 2.87 39.55 -14.22
CA ASP A 371 1.95 40.68 -14.04
C ASP A 371 0.45 40.28 -14.13
N GLN A 372 0.12 39.01 -14.39
CA GLN A 372 -1.27 38.56 -14.57
C GLN A 372 -1.95 37.99 -13.29
N ALA A 373 -1.40 38.24 -12.10
CA ALA A 373 -2.02 37.79 -10.85
C ALA A 373 -3.37 38.47 -10.60
N ILE A 374 -4.47 37.74 -10.85
CA ILE A 374 -5.77 38.04 -10.25
C ILE A 374 -5.62 37.78 -8.75
N ASN A 375 -5.69 38.85 -7.94
CA ASN A 375 -5.75 38.73 -6.49
C ASN A 375 -7.01 37.94 -6.10
N VAL A 376 -6.83 36.80 -5.45
CA VAL A 376 -7.83 36.16 -4.59
C VAL A 376 -7.23 35.99 -3.21
#